data_AF-X0VF08-F1
#
_entry.id   AF-X0VF08-F1
#
_cell.length_a   1.000
_cell.length_b   1.000
_cell.length_c   1.000
_cell.angle_alpha   90.00
_cell.angle_beta   90.00
_cell.angle_gamma   90.00
#
_symmetry.space_group_name_H-M   'P 1'
#
loop_
_entity.id
_entity.type
_entity.pdbx_description
1 polymer ?
#
loop_
_entity_poly.entity_id
_entity_poly.type
_entity_poly.pdbx_seq_one_letter_code
_entity_poly.pdbx_strand_id
1 'polypeptide(L)'
;GNDQLLTEGGRSTLRSTDVADMVEAVVAQLAPALADHGVAAFQPIGEGDEDQAELETAMVADQINQANDGYLELQAGVKDALLARTGWIKVWVDTDTDEVDEHLRGVTNDVLSMLYLSAEPNEEIELISQEQIGVETESQLPTFDVRLKRTITHRTIRVEARRADDISYSSDWQRSTIEGCRFVAERAELERAELLSMGVSREKVEAIGPYTNESNANRARRTTTDNVQLGGHQWATELVECWICHVRVDLQGNGKTELYRML
;
A
#
# COMPACT_ATOMS: atom_id res chain seq x y z
N GLY A 1 4.60 43.73 -50.30
CA GLY A 1 3.72 42.56 -50.06
C GLY A 1 4.19 41.94 -48.78
N ASN A 2 3.40 42.11 -47.72
CA ASN A 2 3.61 41.52 -46.41
C ASN A 2 3.67 39.99 -46.54
N ASP A 3 4.77 39.39 -46.08
CA ASP A 3 4.67 38.16 -45.30
C ASP A 3 5.81 38.15 -44.29
N GLN A 4 5.57 38.85 -43.18
CA GLN A 4 6.34 38.68 -41.96
C GLN A 4 6.01 37.29 -41.42
N LEU A 5 6.87 36.32 -41.69
CA LEU A 5 6.89 35.06 -40.97
C LEU A 5 7.15 35.37 -39.49
N LEU A 6 6.07 35.39 -38.73
CA LEU A 6 6.01 35.45 -37.28
C LEU A 6 6.88 34.33 -36.70
N THR A 7 8.11 34.64 -36.30
CA THR A 7 8.82 33.87 -35.28
C THR A 7 8.24 34.24 -33.92
N GLU A 8 7.03 33.79 -33.64
CA GLU A 8 6.44 33.73 -32.30
C GLU A 8 5.99 32.30 -32.02
N GLY A 9 6.67 31.64 -31.08
CA GLY A 9 6.30 30.32 -30.59
C GLY A 9 7.44 29.32 -30.62
N GLY A 10 8.46 29.57 -29.80
CA GLY A 10 9.44 28.55 -29.39
C GLY A 10 8.80 27.46 -28.53
N ARG A 11 7.86 26.70 -29.10
CA ARG A 11 7.29 25.49 -28.52
C ARG A 11 7.31 24.42 -29.60
N SER A 12 8.37 23.61 -29.57
CA SER A 12 8.43 22.39 -30.36
C SER A 12 7.24 21.51 -29.95
N THR A 13 6.22 21.50 -30.81
CA THR A 13 4.98 20.72 -30.65
C THR A 13 4.99 19.56 -31.64
N LEU A 14 6.15 18.94 -31.83
CA LEU A 14 6.29 17.65 -32.48
C LEU A 14 6.61 16.65 -31.36
N ARG A 15 5.56 16.08 -30.77
CA ARG A 15 5.69 14.87 -29.95
C ARG A 15 6.02 13.73 -30.93
N SER A 16 7.28 13.32 -30.99
CA SER A 16 7.67 12.15 -31.76
C SER A 16 7.01 10.91 -31.13
N THR A 17 6.11 10.28 -31.88
CA THR A 17 5.46 9.03 -31.49
C THR A 17 6.45 7.86 -31.48
N ASP A 18 7.53 7.96 -32.27
CA ASP A 18 8.55 6.91 -32.41
C ASP A 18 9.17 6.48 -31.08
N VAL A 19 9.41 7.43 -30.16
CA VAL A 19 9.95 7.11 -28.83
C VAL A 19 8.91 6.37 -27.99
N ALA A 20 7.64 6.76 -28.06
CA ALA A 20 6.57 6.08 -27.34
C ALA A 20 6.35 4.67 -27.89
N ASP A 21 6.34 4.51 -29.21
CA ASP A 21 6.19 3.21 -29.88
C ASP A 21 7.35 2.26 -29.55
N MET A 22 8.58 2.78 -29.47
CA MET A 22 9.74 1.98 -29.03
C MET A 22 9.62 1.55 -27.57
N VAL A 23 9.17 2.43 -26.68
CA VAL A 23 8.95 2.08 -25.26
C VAL A 23 7.89 0.98 -25.14
N GLU A 24 6.76 1.12 -25.83
CA GLU A 24 5.70 0.10 -25.82
C GLU A 24 6.18 -1.24 -26.40
N ALA A 25 7.00 -1.22 -27.46
CA ALA A 25 7.56 -2.43 -28.04
C ALA A 25 8.50 -3.17 -27.08
N VAL A 26 9.29 -2.45 -26.29
CA VAL A 26 10.17 -3.05 -25.25
C VAL A 26 9.34 -3.62 -24.11
N VAL A 27 8.32 -2.87 -23.63
CA VAL A 27 7.43 -3.35 -22.58
C VAL A 27 6.70 -4.63 -23.01
N ALA A 28 6.22 -4.70 -24.25
CA ALA A 28 5.57 -5.89 -24.80
C ALA A 28 6.51 -7.11 -24.89
N GLN A 29 7.81 -6.89 -25.12
CA GLN A 29 8.81 -7.97 -25.10
C GLN A 29 9.09 -8.49 -23.68
N LEU A 30 8.97 -7.63 -22.67
CA LEU A 30 9.19 -7.99 -21.26
C LEU A 30 7.95 -8.58 -20.59
N ALA A 31 6.75 -8.29 -21.11
CA ALA A 31 5.47 -8.75 -20.57
C ALA A 31 5.42 -10.25 -20.25
N PRO A 32 5.88 -11.18 -21.13
CA PRO A 32 5.86 -12.62 -20.80
C PRO A 32 6.70 -12.97 -19.57
N ALA A 33 7.87 -12.33 -19.41
CA ALA A 33 8.76 -12.58 -18.28
C ALA A 33 8.22 -12.00 -16.97
N LEU A 34 7.41 -10.94 -17.04
CA LEU A 34 6.73 -10.36 -15.87
C LEU A 34 5.46 -11.15 -15.49
N ALA A 35 4.85 -11.86 -16.43
CA ALA A 35 3.61 -12.61 -16.21
C ALA A 35 3.84 -14.04 -15.68
N ASP A 36 4.95 -14.69 -16.04
CA ASP A 36 5.21 -16.11 -15.70
C ASP A 36 5.99 -16.24 -14.39
N HIS A 37 5.31 -16.50 -13.26
CA HIS A 37 5.79 -16.85 -11.89
C HIS A 37 7.03 -16.12 -11.31
N GLY A 38 7.61 -15.18 -12.04
CA GLY A 38 9.00 -14.72 -11.90
C GLY A 38 9.09 -13.34 -11.27
N VAL A 39 8.02 -12.87 -10.64
CA VAL A 39 8.06 -11.61 -9.88
C VAL A 39 9.02 -11.76 -8.69
N ALA A 40 8.99 -12.91 -8.02
CA ALA A 40 9.88 -13.26 -6.94
C ALA A 40 10.09 -14.77 -6.93
N ALA A 41 11.33 -15.22 -6.73
CA ALA A 41 11.67 -16.63 -6.58
C ALA A 41 12.58 -16.81 -5.36
N PHE A 42 12.22 -17.73 -4.48
CA PHE A 42 13.02 -18.09 -3.32
C PHE A 42 13.92 -19.26 -3.67
N GLN A 43 15.19 -19.17 -3.27
CA GLN A 43 16.16 -20.24 -3.48
C GLN A 43 16.30 -21.05 -2.19
N PRO A 44 16.37 -22.40 -2.27
CA PRO A 44 16.63 -23.22 -1.11
C PRO A 44 18.03 -22.91 -0.54
N ILE A 45 18.12 -22.73 0.77
CA ILE A 45 19.37 -22.36 1.44
C ILE A 45 20.08 -23.61 1.99
N GLY A 46 19.31 -24.61 2.45
CA GLY A 46 19.79 -25.88 2.98
C GLY A 46 19.19 -27.11 2.30
N GLU A 47 19.71 -28.28 2.70
CA GLU A 47 19.17 -29.58 2.28
C GLU A 47 17.77 -29.78 2.90
N GLY A 48 16.77 -30.03 2.06
CA GLY A 48 15.37 -30.20 2.48
C GLY A 48 14.49 -28.97 2.38
N ASP A 49 15.04 -27.80 2.00
CA ASP A 49 14.26 -26.55 1.87
C ASP A 49 13.60 -26.39 0.48
N GLU A 50 13.78 -27.35 -0.44
CA GLU A 50 13.29 -27.28 -1.83
C GLU A 50 11.77 -27.08 -1.89
N ASP A 51 11.02 -27.95 -1.20
CA ASP A 51 9.55 -27.88 -1.15
C ASP A 51 9.04 -26.58 -0.52
N GLN A 52 9.75 -26.08 0.50
CA GLN A 52 9.40 -24.83 1.17
C GLN A 52 9.66 -23.63 0.26
N ALA A 53 10.80 -23.59 -0.43
CA ALA A 53 11.14 -22.50 -1.35
C ALA A 53 10.17 -22.44 -2.54
N GLU A 54 9.74 -23.59 -3.06
CA GLU A 54 8.72 -23.66 -4.11
C GLU A 54 7.36 -23.14 -3.61
N LEU A 55 6.94 -23.54 -2.40
CA LEU A 55 5.71 -23.06 -1.79
C LEU A 55 5.73 -21.54 -1.54
N GLU A 56 6.81 -21.01 -0.97
CA GLU A 56 6.98 -19.57 -0.71
C GLU A 56 6.96 -18.77 -2.02
N THR A 57 7.62 -19.27 -3.06
CA THR A 57 7.61 -18.67 -4.40
C THR A 57 6.19 -18.62 -4.97
N ALA A 58 5.46 -19.73 -4.93
CA ALA A 58 4.09 -19.80 -5.41
C ALA A 58 3.15 -18.87 -4.63
N MET A 59 3.27 -18.84 -3.29
CA MET A 59 2.45 -18.00 -2.43
C MET A 59 2.67 -16.50 -2.69
N VAL A 60 3.93 -16.06 -2.80
CA VAL A 60 4.24 -14.65 -3.04
C VAL A 60 3.80 -14.22 -4.43
N ALA A 61 4.02 -15.07 -5.45
CA ALA A 61 3.53 -14.79 -6.80
C ALA A 61 2.01 -14.67 -6.83
N ASP A 62 1.30 -15.53 -6.10
CA ASP A 62 -0.16 -15.49 -5.99
C ASP A 62 -0.64 -14.21 -5.30
N GLN A 63 -0.04 -13.86 -4.16
CA GLN A 63 -0.42 -12.68 -3.39
C GLN A 63 -0.14 -11.38 -4.15
N ILE A 64 0.96 -11.29 -4.90
CA ILE A 64 1.27 -10.11 -5.71
C ILE A 64 0.29 -9.99 -6.88
N ASN A 65 0.01 -11.09 -7.59
CA ASN A 65 -0.80 -11.04 -8.80
C ASN A 65 -2.30 -10.95 -8.53
N GLN A 66 -2.85 -11.77 -7.61
CA GLN A 66 -4.29 -11.78 -7.33
C GLN A 66 -4.73 -10.56 -6.52
N ALA A 67 -3.91 -10.08 -5.59
CA ALA A 67 -4.37 -9.06 -4.65
C ALA A 67 -4.11 -7.61 -5.13
N ASN A 68 -3.20 -7.39 -6.09
CA ASN A 68 -2.74 -6.03 -6.46
C ASN A 68 -2.75 -5.72 -7.96
N ASP A 69 -3.26 -6.63 -8.80
CA ASP A 69 -2.98 -6.58 -10.23
C ASP A 69 -1.46 -6.40 -10.48
N GLY A 70 -0.62 -7.10 -9.69
CA GLY A 70 0.81 -6.77 -9.55
C GLY A 70 1.58 -6.72 -10.88
N TYR A 71 1.13 -7.48 -11.88
CA TYR A 71 1.61 -7.37 -13.25
C TYR A 71 1.51 -5.94 -13.82
N LEU A 72 0.36 -5.26 -13.66
CA LEU A 72 0.15 -3.89 -14.13
C LEU A 72 1.07 -2.90 -13.42
N GLU A 73 1.26 -3.06 -12.10
CA GLU A 73 2.14 -2.21 -11.31
C GLU A 73 3.61 -2.42 -11.70
N LEU A 74 4.06 -3.65 -11.89
CA LEU A 74 5.40 -3.93 -12.41
C LEU A 74 5.60 -3.36 -13.81
N GLN A 75 4.61 -3.54 -14.69
CA GLN A 75 4.64 -2.98 -16.05
C GLN A 75 4.71 -1.45 -16.03
N ALA A 76 3.96 -0.79 -15.14
CA ALA A 76 4.01 0.65 -14.94
C ALA A 76 5.38 1.11 -14.45
N GLY A 77 5.95 0.42 -13.46
CA GLY A 77 7.30 0.71 -12.95
C GLY A 77 8.40 0.54 -14.00
N VAL A 78 8.33 -0.51 -14.84
CA VAL A 78 9.25 -0.72 -15.96
C VAL A 78 9.10 0.37 -17.02
N LYS A 79 7.86 0.75 -17.35
CA LYS A 79 7.60 1.83 -18.30
C LYS A 79 8.15 3.17 -17.79
N ASP A 80 7.96 3.48 -16.51
CA ASP A 80 8.53 4.66 -15.87
C ASP A 80 10.07 4.62 -15.90
N ALA A 81 10.68 3.45 -15.66
CA ALA A 81 12.12 3.28 -15.78
C ALA A 81 12.64 3.55 -17.21
N LEU A 82 11.92 3.13 -18.24
CA LEU A 82 12.27 3.39 -19.65
C LEU A 82 12.13 4.88 -20.01
N LEU A 83 11.14 5.58 -19.45
CA LEU A 83 10.87 6.99 -19.73
C LEU A 83 11.76 7.95 -18.94
N ALA A 84 11.94 7.69 -17.64
CA ALA A 84 12.60 8.58 -16.68
C ALA A 84 14.00 8.08 -16.26
N ARG A 85 14.50 6.98 -16.86
CA ARG A 85 15.75 6.27 -16.48
C ARG A 85 15.73 5.71 -15.04
N THR A 86 14.63 5.86 -14.33
CA THR A 86 14.44 5.41 -12.95
C THR A 86 12.99 4.96 -12.78
N GLY A 87 12.80 3.81 -12.14
CA GLY A 87 11.48 3.28 -11.80
C GLY A 87 11.47 2.94 -10.32
N TRP A 88 10.37 3.26 -9.65
CA TRP A 88 10.19 2.98 -8.22
C TRP A 88 9.01 2.06 -8.04
N ILE A 89 9.17 1.04 -7.22
CA ILE A 89 8.09 0.15 -6.82
C ILE A 89 8.11 0.13 -5.29
N LYS A 90 6.97 0.46 -4.70
CA LYS A 90 6.75 0.41 -3.25
C LYS A 90 6.07 -0.90 -2.91
N VAL A 91 6.57 -1.56 -1.88
CA VAL A 91 6.01 -2.81 -1.35
C VAL A 91 5.76 -2.64 0.14
N TRP A 92 4.55 -2.96 0.60
CA TRP A 92 4.19 -2.91 2.02
C TRP A 92 3.16 -3.99 2.35
N VAL A 93 3.00 -4.30 3.64
CA VAL A 93 1.91 -5.17 4.11
C VAL A 93 0.76 -4.27 4.52
N ASP A 94 -0.35 -4.40 3.81
CA ASP A 94 -1.63 -3.79 4.14
C ASP A 94 -2.37 -4.71 5.12
N THR A 95 -2.86 -4.12 6.21
CA THR A 95 -3.54 -4.85 7.27
C THR A 95 -4.93 -4.26 7.41
N ASP A 96 -5.93 -5.06 7.05
CA ASP A 96 -7.33 -4.71 7.18
C ASP A 96 -7.98 -5.56 8.28
N THR A 97 -8.97 -5.02 8.96
CA THR A 97 -9.63 -5.69 10.08
C THR A 97 -11.15 -5.63 9.94
N ASP A 98 -11.77 -6.79 9.81
CA ASP A 98 -13.22 -6.94 9.81
C ASP A 98 -13.71 -7.22 11.22
N GLU A 99 -14.59 -6.35 11.72
CA GLU A 99 -15.21 -6.50 13.04
C GLU A 99 -16.66 -6.97 12.89
N VAL A 100 -16.98 -8.10 13.51
CA VAL A 100 -18.33 -8.69 13.52
C VAL A 100 -18.81 -8.84 14.96
N ASP A 101 -19.91 -8.16 15.28
CA ASP A 101 -20.61 -8.32 16.55
C ASP A 101 -21.58 -9.49 16.47
N GLU A 102 -21.35 -10.53 17.27
CA GLU A 102 -22.19 -11.73 17.34
C GLU A 102 -22.91 -11.83 18.68
N HIS A 103 -24.15 -12.30 18.63
CA HIS A 103 -24.99 -12.52 19.80
C HIS A 103 -25.45 -13.97 19.84
N LEU A 104 -24.95 -14.72 20.82
CA LEU A 104 -25.24 -16.15 21.01
C LEU A 104 -26.11 -16.34 22.23
N ARG A 105 -27.31 -16.90 22.03
CA ARG A 105 -28.29 -17.13 23.09
C ARG A 105 -28.33 -18.59 23.52
N GLY A 106 -28.37 -18.80 24.83
CA GLY A 106 -28.57 -20.12 25.42
C GLY A 106 -27.38 -21.06 25.26
N VAL A 107 -26.16 -20.52 25.16
CA VAL A 107 -24.94 -21.31 24.98
C VAL A 107 -24.38 -21.77 26.32
N THR A 108 -23.84 -22.99 26.36
CA THR A 108 -23.11 -23.49 27.54
C THR A 108 -21.66 -23.03 27.51
N ASN A 109 -20.98 -23.09 28.67
CA ASN A 109 -19.58 -22.67 28.77
C ASN A 109 -18.63 -23.54 27.91
N ASP A 110 -19.00 -24.80 27.67
CA ASP A 110 -18.22 -25.71 26.83
C ASP A 110 -18.27 -25.28 25.35
N VAL A 111 -19.43 -24.83 24.87
CA VAL A 111 -19.59 -24.31 23.50
C VAL A 111 -18.78 -23.03 23.31
N LEU A 112 -18.76 -22.13 24.30
CA LEU A 112 -17.91 -20.94 24.27
C LEU A 112 -16.42 -21.31 24.22
N SER A 113 -16.00 -22.28 25.04
CA SER A 113 -14.61 -22.76 25.05
C SER A 113 -14.21 -23.36 23.70
N MET A 114 -15.10 -24.13 23.06
CA MET A 114 -14.89 -24.66 21.71
C MET A 114 -14.76 -23.55 20.67
N LEU A 115 -15.53 -22.47 20.78
CA LEU A 115 -15.47 -21.33 19.86
C LEU A 115 -14.08 -20.67 19.88
N TYR A 116 -13.52 -20.44 21.08
CA TYR A 116 -12.16 -19.90 21.23
C TYR A 116 -11.08 -20.84 20.69
N LEU A 117 -11.28 -22.16 20.84
CA LEU A 117 -10.34 -23.16 20.31
C LEU A 117 -10.41 -23.30 18.78
N SER A 118 -11.57 -22.99 18.18
CA SER A 118 -11.77 -23.03 16.73
C SER A 118 -11.40 -21.73 16.02
N ALA A 119 -11.04 -20.68 16.75
CA ALA A 119 -10.64 -19.41 16.16
C ALA A 119 -9.40 -19.60 15.27
N GLU A 120 -9.46 -19.04 14.06
CA GLU A 120 -8.32 -19.07 13.15
C GLU A 120 -7.16 -18.19 13.68
N PRO A 121 -5.89 -18.41 13.27
CA PRO A 121 -4.75 -17.63 13.77
C PRO A 121 -4.84 -16.11 13.53
N ASN A 122 -5.67 -15.70 12.59
CA ASN A 122 -5.95 -14.30 12.22
C ASN A 122 -7.25 -13.76 12.85
N GLU A 123 -7.92 -14.55 13.68
CA GLU A 123 -9.18 -14.21 14.32
C GLU A 123 -8.97 -13.97 15.83
N GLU A 124 -9.45 -12.83 16.30
CA GLU A 124 -9.51 -12.50 17.72
C GLU A 124 -10.97 -12.44 18.17
N ILE A 125 -11.30 -13.16 19.24
CA ILE A 125 -12.64 -13.17 19.83
C ILE A 125 -12.58 -12.45 21.18
N GLU A 126 -13.33 -11.36 21.31
CA GLU A 126 -13.48 -10.60 22.54
C GLU A 126 -14.88 -10.82 23.15
N LEU A 127 -14.93 -11.18 24.44
CA LEU A 127 -16.18 -11.29 25.19
C LEU A 127 -16.65 -9.92 25.69
N ILE A 128 -17.72 -9.38 25.09
CA ILE A 128 -18.31 -8.09 25.51
C ILE A 128 -19.17 -8.27 26.76
N SER A 129 -20.03 -9.28 26.78
CA SER A 129 -20.92 -9.53 27.92
C SER A 129 -21.36 -10.98 27.98
N GLN A 130 -21.54 -11.48 29.21
CA GLN A 130 -22.07 -12.82 29.48
C GLN A 130 -23.11 -12.74 30.61
N GLU A 131 -24.33 -13.17 30.33
CA GLU A 131 -25.45 -13.17 31.29
C GLU A 131 -26.04 -14.57 31.42
N GLN A 132 -26.18 -15.09 32.64
CA GLN A 132 -26.79 -16.41 32.82
C GLN A 132 -28.31 -16.32 32.68
N ILE A 133 -28.89 -17.06 31.74
CA ILE A 133 -30.33 -17.01 31.44
C ILE A 133 -31.09 -18.21 32.00
N GLY A 134 -30.39 -19.32 32.26
CA GLY A 134 -31.05 -20.53 32.75
C GLY A 134 -30.12 -21.71 32.93
N VAL A 135 -30.73 -22.89 32.94
CA VAL A 135 -30.06 -24.19 33.04
C VAL A 135 -30.68 -25.08 31.97
N GLU A 136 -29.86 -25.72 31.17
CA GLU A 136 -30.30 -26.67 30.14
C GLU A 136 -30.91 -27.91 30.81
N THR A 137 -32.15 -28.25 30.45
CA THR A 137 -32.96 -29.27 31.13
C THR A 137 -32.40 -30.68 30.99
N GLU A 138 -31.68 -30.99 29.91
CA GLU A 138 -31.11 -32.33 29.66
C GLU A 138 -29.76 -32.54 30.36
N SER A 139 -28.88 -31.54 30.32
CA SER A 139 -27.49 -31.64 30.81
C SER A 139 -27.28 -31.04 32.21
N GLN A 140 -28.27 -30.34 32.77
CA GLN A 140 -28.17 -29.52 33.99
C GLN A 140 -27.04 -28.48 33.97
N LEU A 141 -26.58 -28.09 32.77
CA LEU A 141 -25.51 -27.10 32.60
C LEU A 141 -26.10 -25.68 32.55
N PRO A 142 -25.44 -24.69 33.17
CA PRO A 142 -25.88 -23.30 33.06
C PRO A 142 -25.76 -22.81 31.63
N THR A 143 -26.78 -22.09 31.15
CA THR A 143 -26.81 -21.47 29.83
C THR A 143 -26.70 -19.96 29.92
N PHE A 144 -25.96 -19.39 28.97
CA PHE A 144 -25.60 -17.98 28.95
C PHE A 144 -26.09 -17.29 27.68
N ASP A 145 -26.41 -16.01 27.81
CA ASP A 145 -26.50 -15.05 26.71
C ASP A 145 -25.16 -14.35 26.58
N VAL A 146 -24.58 -14.37 25.39
CA VAL A 146 -23.21 -13.94 25.16
C VAL A 146 -23.19 -12.97 23.99
N ARG A 147 -22.53 -11.84 24.19
CA ARG A 147 -22.15 -10.92 23.10
C ARG A 147 -20.65 -11.01 22.92
N LEU A 148 -20.25 -11.29 21.69
CA LEU A 148 -18.87 -11.47 21.28
C LEU A 148 -18.58 -10.47 20.18
N LYS A 149 -17.36 -9.93 20.16
CA LYS A 149 -16.83 -9.20 19.03
C LYS A 149 -15.73 -10.06 18.41
N ARG A 150 -15.92 -10.43 17.16
CA ARG A 150 -14.95 -11.17 16.36
C ARG A 150 -14.22 -10.18 15.46
N THR A 151 -12.90 -10.12 15.59
CA THR A 151 -12.04 -9.29 14.77
C THR A 151 -11.20 -10.19 13.88
N ILE A 152 -11.42 -10.16 12.57
CA ILE A 152 -10.66 -10.94 11.59
C ILE A 152 -9.65 -10.01 10.94
N THR A 153 -8.37 -10.32 11.07
CA THR A 153 -7.29 -9.51 10.49
C THR A 153 -6.82 -10.10 9.17
N HIS A 154 -7.01 -9.36 8.09
CA HIS A 154 -6.50 -9.71 6.77
C HIS A 154 -5.16 -9.01 6.52
N ARG A 155 -4.14 -9.76 6.09
CA ARG A 155 -2.83 -9.21 5.72
C ARG A 155 -2.52 -9.51 4.26
N THR A 156 -2.30 -8.44 3.52
CA THR A 156 -2.08 -8.52 2.07
C THR A 156 -0.82 -7.76 1.73
N ILE A 157 0.14 -8.41 1.07
CA ILE A 157 1.27 -7.69 0.46
C ILE A 157 0.69 -6.82 -0.64
N ARG A 158 1.02 -5.52 -0.63
CA ARG A 158 0.69 -4.55 -1.66
C ARG A 158 1.94 -4.17 -2.45
N VAL A 159 1.77 -3.96 -3.75
CA VAL A 159 2.81 -3.50 -4.67
C VAL A 159 2.24 -2.34 -5.47
N GLU A 160 2.97 -1.24 -5.57
CA GLU A 160 2.54 -0.04 -6.30
C GLU A 160 3.75 0.61 -7.00
N ALA A 161 3.59 0.93 -8.29
CA ALA A 161 4.55 1.75 -9.02
C ALA A 161 4.45 3.20 -8.57
N ARG A 162 5.58 3.74 -8.12
CA ARG A 162 5.72 5.15 -7.75
C ARG A 162 6.46 5.91 -8.83
N ARG A 163 6.00 7.14 -9.06
CA ARG A 163 6.67 8.03 -10.00
C ARG A 163 7.97 8.53 -9.40
N ALA A 164 8.98 8.67 -10.26
CA ALA A 164 10.27 9.23 -9.85
C ALA A 164 10.16 10.64 -9.24
N ASP A 165 9.24 11.47 -9.75
CA ASP A 165 9.01 12.85 -9.25
C ASP A 165 8.46 12.88 -7.81
N ASP A 166 7.83 11.79 -7.37
CA ASP A 166 7.24 11.68 -6.04
C ASP A 166 8.25 11.10 -5.02
N ILE A 167 9.46 10.72 -5.46
CA ILE A 167 10.50 10.17 -4.61
C ILE A 167 11.70 11.11 -4.55
N SER A 168 12.12 11.44 -3.34
CA SER A 168 13.35 12.17 -3.04
C SER A 168 14.27 11.30 -2.21
N TYR A 169 15.57 11.31 -2.48
CA TYR A 169 16.54 10.54 -1.69
C TYR A 169 17.86 11.31 -1.56
N SER A 170 18.76 10.81 -0.70
CA SER A 170 20.05 11.44 -0.44
C SER A 170 20.84 11.67 -1.74
N SER A 171 21.22 12.91 -2.03
CA SER A 171 21.87 13.29 -3.29
C SER A 171 23.24 12.65 -3.52
N ASP A 172 23.90 12.22 -2.45
CA ASP A 172 25.18 11.52 -2.49
C ASP A 172 25.04 10.00 -2.62
N TRP A 173 23.81 9.49 -2.73
CA TRP A 173 23.54 8.08 -2.97
C TRP A 173 23.84 7.70 -4.42
N GLN A 174 24.77 6.75 -4.61
CA GLN A 174 25.25 6.35 -5.94
C GLN A 174 24.94 4.87 -6.27
N ARG A 175 24.25 4.16 -5.39
CA ARG A 175 23.89 2.75 -5.60
C ARG A 175 22.56 2.65 -6.35
N SER A 176 22.40 1.58 -7.11
CA SER A 176 21.15 1.28 -7.83
C SER A 176 20.00 0.86 -6.90
N THR A 177 20.31 0.35 -5.71
CA THR A 177 19.33 0.01 -4.68
C THR A 177 19.29 1.08 -3.60
N ILE A 178 18.14 1.28 -2.96
CA ILE A 178 18.00 2.18 -1.81
C ILE A 178 18.39 1.56 -0.48
N GLU A 179 18.81 0.30 -0.49
CA GLU A 179 19.19 -0.42 0.72
C GLU A 179 20.40 0.26 1.38
N GLY A 180 20.21 0.75 2.61
CA GLY A 180 21.23 1.51 3.33
C GLY A 180 21.25 3.01 3.02
N CYS A 181 20.35 3.52 2.16
CA CYS A 181 20.22 4.95 1.92
C CYS A 181 19.87 5.67 3.23
N ARG A 182 20.51 6.81 3.48
CA ARG A 182 20.36 7.56 4.73
C ARG A 182 19.01 8.25 4.84
N PHE A 183 18.47 8.66 3.71
CA PHE A 183 17.22 9.40 3.62
C PHE A 183 16.52 9.07 2.31
N VAL A 184 15.27 8.63 2.40
CA VAL A 184 14.34 8.45 1.28
C VAL A 184 13.00 9.05 1.72
N ALA A 185 12.42 9.92 0.91
CA ALA A 185 11.13 10.53 1.16
C ALA A 185 10.21 10.31 -0.04
N GLU A 186 8.96 9.99 0.26
CA GLU A 186 7.91 9.79 -0.71
C GLU A 186 6.85 10.86 -0.49
N ARG A 187 6.51 11.58 -1.56
CA ARG A 187 5.35 12.45 -1.59
C ARG A 187 4.10 11.58 -1.75
N ALA A 188 3.16 11.74 -0.82
CA ALA A 188 1.89 11.03 -0.81
C ALA A 188 0.73 12.02 -0.64
N GLU A 189 -0.36 11.74 -1.34
CA GLU A 189 -1.64 12.45 -1.19
C GLU A 189 -2.52 11.56 -0.31
N LEU A 190 -2.70 11.94 0.96
CA LEU A 190 -3.47 11.14 1.94
C LEU A 190 -4.69 11.92 2.42
N GLU A 191 -5.74 11.20 2.80
CA GLU A 191 -6.88 11.82 3.46
C GLU A 191 -6.53 12.25 4.89
N ARG A 192 -7.14 13.34 5.37
CA ARG A 192 -6.96 13.78 6.76
C ARG A 192 -7.37 12.70 7.77
N ALA A 193 -8.41 11.90 7.46
CA ALA A 193 -8.82 10.76 8.27
C ALA A 193 -7.73 9.69 8.37
N GLU A 194 -7.05 9.41 7.25
CA GLU A 194 -5.96 8.46 7.18
C GLU A 194 -4.74 8.95 8.00
N LEU A 195 -4.41 10.24 7.93
CA LEU A 195 -3.35 10.79 8.78
C LEU A 195 -3.67 10.65 10.28
N LEU A 196 -4.93 10.82 10.68
CA LEU A 196 -5.36 10.59 12.06
C LEU A 196 -5.24 9.11 12.46
N SER A 197 -5.63 8.18 11.59
CA SER A 197 -5.50 6.74 11.86
C SER A 197 -4.04 6.30 11.96
N MET A 198 -3.14 6.96 11.22
CA MET A 198 -1.68 6.79 11.34
C MET A 198 -1.09 7.36 12.64
N GLY A 199 -1.91 8.00 13.49
CA GLY A 199 -1.50 8.54 14.78
C GLY A 199 -0.98 9.97 14.73
N VAL A 200 -1.16 10.70 13.62
CA VAL A 200 -0.82 12.12 13.55
C VAL A 200 -1.83 12.91 14.40
N SER A 201 -1.32 13.76 15.29
CA SER A 201 -2.18 14.60 16.14
C SER A 201 -3.06 15.52 15.30
N ARG A 202 -4.33 15.66 15.68
CA ARG A 202 -5.32 16.51 14.99
C ARG A 202 -4.83 17.94 14.72
N GLU A 203 -4.15 18.56 15.69
CA GLU A 203 -3.60 19.91 15.53
C GLU A 203 -2.63 20.03 14.36
N LYS A 204 -1.76 19.03 14.18
CA LYS A 204 -0.82 18.98 13.04
C LYS A 204 -1.55 18.80 11.73
N VAL A 205 -2.55 17.92 11.69
CA VAL A 205 -3.35 17.68 10.48
C VAL A 205 -4.09 18.97 10.08
N GLU A 206 -4.74 19.65 11.03
CA GLU A 206 -5.47 20.91 10.81
C GLU A 206 -4.58 22.05 10.32
N ALA A 207 -3.29 22.07 10.72
CA ALA A 207 -2.32 23.06 10.26
C ALA A 207 -1.89 22.87 8.79
N ILE A 208 -2.09 21.69 8.21
CA ILE A 208 -1.77 21.42 6.81
C ILE A 208 -2.81 22.13 5.93
N GLY A 209 -2.32 22.97 5.02
CA GLY A 209 -3.18 23.62 4.02
C GLY A 209 -3.76 22.60 3.02
N PRO A 210 -4.89 22.93 2.37
CA PRO A 210 -5.44 22.07 1.33
C PRO A 210 -4.44 21.88 0.20
N TYR A 211 -4.48 20.70 -0.44
CA TYR A 211 -3.65 20.42 -1.61
C TYR A 211 -3.87 21.48 -2.72
N THR A 212 -2.80 22.20 -3.09
CA THR A 212 -2.83 23.19 -4.18
C THR A 212 -2.15 22.65 -5.43
N ASN A 213 -2.93 22.44 -6.49
CA ASN A 213 -2.53 21.79 -7.74
C ASN A 213 -1.71 22.70 -8.70
N GLU A 214 -0.68 23.39 -8.21
CA GLU A 214 0.04 24.41 -8.99
C GLU A 214 1.17 23.87 -9.90
N SER A 215 1.46 22.56 -9.89
CA SER A 215 2.51 22.01 -10.75
C SER A 215 2.01 21.72 -12.18
N ASN A 216 2.70 22.29 -13.19
CA ASN A 216 2.47 21.98 -14.61
C ASN A 216 2.58 20.49 -14.95
N ALA A 217 3.35 19.71 -14.18
CA ALA A 217 3.47 18.26 -14.37
C ALA A 217 2.17 17.53 -14.01
N ASN A 218 1.42 18.01 -13.01
CA ASN A 218 0.14 17.44 -12.61
C ASN A 218 -0.97 17.73 -13.62
N ARG A 219 -0.94 18.90 -14.27
CA ARG A 219 -1.93 19.27 -15.29
C ARG A 219 -1.84 18.43 -16.57
N ALA A 220 -0.66 17.90 -16.90
CA ALA A 220 -0.46 17.03 -18.07
C ALA A 220 -0.89 15.58 -17.83
N ARG A 221 -1.06 15.17 -16.57
CA ARG A 221 -1.36 13.79 -16.15
C ARG A 221 -2.85 13.46 -16.20
N ARG A 222 -3.75 14.45 -16.13
CA ARG A 222 -5.20 14.22 -16.27
C ARG A 222 -5.59 14.20 -17.74
N THR A 223 -5.91 13.01 -18.24
CA THR A 223 -6.81 12.86 -19.40
C THR A 223 -8.10 13.61 -19.07
N THR A 224 -8.62 14.36 -20.03
CA THR A 224 -9.70 15.38 -19.98
C THR A 224 -11.02 14.99 -19.30
N THR A 225 -11.14 13.82 -18.65
CA THR A 225 -12.41 13.27 -18.16
C THR A 225 -12.56 13.31 -16.63
N ASP A 226 -11.50 13.38 -15.84
CA ASP A 226 -11.64 13.44 -14.37
C ASP A 226 -11.63 14.88 -13.86
N ASN A 227 -12.67 15.61 -14.25
CA ASN A 227 -13.16 16.74 -13.47
C ASN A 227 -14.14 16.23 -12.41
N VAL A 228 -13.71 15.23 -11.61
CA VAL A 228 -14.42 14.96 -10.38
C VAL A 228 -14.04 16.08 -9.43
N GLN A 229 -14.87 17.11 -9.44
CA GLN A 229 -14.95 18.08 -8.38
C GLN A 229 -15.53 17.34 -7.16
N LEU A 230 -14.72 16.48 -6.53
CA LEU A 230 -14.96 15.92 -5.20
C LEU A 230 -14.78 17.05 -4.18
N GLY A 231 -15.59 18.09 -4.32
CA GLY A 231 -15.90 19.01 -3.24
C GLY A 231 -16.82 18.31 -2.26
N GLY A 232 -16.32 17.25 -1.62
CA GLY A 232 -16.94 16.70 -0.43
C GLY A 232 -16.70 17.70 0.69
N HIS A 233 -17.77 18.31 1.21
CA HIS A 233 -17.74 19.28 2.33
C HIS A 233 -17.21 18.72 3.66
N GLN A 234 -16.60 17.54 3.67
CA GLN A 234 -16.18 16.84 4.87
C GLN A 234 -14.67 16.91 5.01
N TRP A 235 -14.23 17.59 6.08
CA TRP A 235 -12.82 17.73 6.44
C TRP A 235 -12.07 16.39 6.47
N ALA A 236 -12.72 15.30 6.87
CA ALA A 236 -12.06 14.00 6.99
C ALA A 236 -11.54 13.44 5.65
N THR A 237 -12.26 13.66 4.54
CA THR A 237 -11.95 13.12 3.21
C THR A 237 -11.16 14.09 2.34
N GLU A 238 -10.73 15.23 2.90
CA GLU A 238 -9.93 16.19 2.16
C GLU A 238 -8.50 15.66 2.00
N LEU A 239 -8.03 15.61 0.75
CA LEU A 239 -6.66 15.20 0.43
C LEU A 239 -5.67 16.31 0.78
N VAL A 240 -4.60 15.91 1.46
CA VAL A 240 -3.47 16.78 1.81
C VAL A 240 -2.17 16.17 1.31
N GLU A 241 -1.23 17.02 0.88
CA GLU A 241 0.11 16.57 0.51
C GLU A 241 0.94 16.34 1.77
N CYS A 242 1.55 15.16 1.87
CA CYS A 242 2.47 14.83 2.95
C CYS A 242 3.73 14.15 2.40
N TRP A 243 4.78 14.15 3.22
CA TRP A 243 6.06 13.51 2.90
C TRP A 243 6.34 12.39 3.88
N ILE A 244 6.24 11.15 3.41
CA ILE A 244 6.62 9.99 4.19
C ILE A 244 8.14 9.84 4.09
N CYS A 245 8.83 10.19 5.17
CA CYS A 245 10.29 10.20 5.24
C CYS A 245 10.81 8.95 5.97
N HIS A 246 11.80 8.29 5.37
CA HIS A 246 12.55 7.19 5.94
C HIS A 246 13.99 7.66 6.18
N VAL A 247 14.39 7.74 7.45
CA VAL A 247 15.68 8.31 7.86
C VAL A 247 16.46 7.31 8.69
N ARG A 248 17.73 7.09 8.35
CA ARG A 248 18.65 6.29 9.17
C ARG A 248 19.39 7.20 10.14
N VAL A 249 19.08 7.08 11.43
CA VAL A 249 19.69 7.88 12.50
C VAL A 249 20.03 6.98 13.68
N ASP A 250 21.12 7.30 14.36
CA ASP A 250 21.43 6.75 15.68
C ASP A 250 20.83 7.66 16.75
N LEU A 251 19.61 7.35 17.21
CA LEU A 251 18.96 8.11 18.29
C LEU A 251 19.50 7.72 19.67
N GLN A 252 20.14 6.56 19.80
CA GLN A 252 20.57 6.00 21.09
C GLN A 252 22.03 6.34 21.42
N GLY A 253 22.79 6.88 20.47
CA GLY A 253 24.20 7.22 20.62
C GLY A 253 25.12 6.01 20.74
N ASN A 254 24.70 4.87 20.19
CA ASN A 254 25.43 3.60 20.30
C ASN A 254 26.33 3.30 19.07
N GLY A 255 26.40 4.22 18.12
CA GLY A 255 27.15 4.10 16.88
C GLY A 255 26.47 3.23 15.80
N LYS A 256 25.24 2.78 16.04
CA LYS A 256 24.43 2.03 15.07
C LYS A 256 23.21 2.84 14.66
N THR A 257 23.06 3.02 13.35
CA THR A 257 21.89 3.72 12.80
C THR A 257 20.72 2.75 12.60
N GLU A 258 19.55 3.14 13.04
CA GLU A 258 18.29 2.43 12.80
C GLU A 258 17.44 3.23 11.81
N LEU A 259 16.55 2.54 11.08
CA LEU A 259 15.64 3.18 10.13
C LEU A 259 14.38 3.63 10.87
N TYR A 260 14.09 4.93 10.81
CA TYR A 260 12.89 5.52 11.35
C TYR A 260 11.99 6.00 10.22
N ARG A 261 10.69 5.73 10.33
CA ARG A 261 9.65 6.28 9.46
C ARG A 261 9.05 7.52 10.15
N MET A 262 8.93 8.60 9.41
CA MET A 262 8.39 9.89 9.86
C MET A 262 7.36 10.38 8.83
N LEU A 263 6.34 11.09 9.32
CA LEU A 263 5.30 11.78 8.54
C LEU A 263 5.32 13.27 8.86
#